data_AF-W4G8K6-F1
#
_entry.id   AF-W4G8K6-F1
#
_cell.length_a   1.000
_cell.length_b   1.000
_cell.length_c   1.000
_cell.angle_alpha   90.00
_cell.angle_beta   90.00
_cell.angle_gamma   90.00
#
_symmetry.space_group_name_H-M   'P 1'
#
loop_
_entity.id
_entity.type
_entity.pdbx_description
1 polymer ?
#
loop_
_entity_poly.entity_id
_entity_poly.type
_entity_poly.pdbx_seq_one_letter_code
_entity_poly.pdbx_strand_id
1 'polypeptide(L)'
;MAAIQTYMNALEYNYTGKMYFDVSKNRSHKSIYGTAKDIIHDALPIQCLEAVFLAAYLTAGGPEYEGATFNHQIDRIPISFKTSSGGTTFRHIVLAIKHQHLWGALGLSRSPGLMNKELKFKSLSDLVGNFVEQYTAVCHDVIKVYVGFPFSHDIHSTERVEWRVLNIKLSIHPWDNVAAQLDLFTREYSELMSHLHRVGDLPDSFADKFPLHKPPKRSTLSSPSRRHPRAPVECDGFAMGGGGGGGDVEEDVPTTKLPDLLLRVTPEVLHFKPSTAAADDDTNNRPPDLVEFGSVNLYLNNLSRVHHLVVYVVVSDMYLQILGKPFVLIPSEGRKGCQFSLKPGSVTSTAIRLVLPANVAQETSGRTASFQVQYAVVQSGSDTPVAVADSTLLDRATLTIPYDWTTIH
;
A
#
# COMPACT_ATOMS: atom_id res chain seq x y z
N MET A 1 16.05 -10.33 10.30
CA MET A 1 14.84 -9.65 9.76
C MET A 1 14.62 -8.26 10.32
N ALA A 2 14.57 -8.07 11.65
CA ALA A 2 14.27 -6.76 12.26
C ALA A 2 15.21 -5.64 11.75
N ALA A 3 16.52 -5.86 11.78
CA ALA A 3 17.50 -4.89 11.26
C ALA A 3 17.28 -4.52 9.78
N ILE A 4 16.96 -5.51 8.92
CA ILE A 4 16.65 -5.28 7.50
C ILE A 4 15.39 -4.42 7.35
N GLN A 5 14.36 -4.69 8.15
CA GLN A 5 13.16 -3.87 8.12
C GLN A 5 13.41 -2.46 8.64
N THR A 6 14.20 -2.28 9.70
CA THR A 6 14.61 -0.97 10.20
C THR A 6 15.34 -0.18 9.13
N TYR A 7 16.27 -0.81 8.40
CA TYR A 7 16.97 -0.21 7.28
C TYR A 7 16.00 0.24 6.18
N MET A 8 15.07 -0.62 5.75
CA MET A 8 14.08 -0.25 4.73
C MET A 8 13.14 0.88 5.20
N ASN A 9 12.80 0.92 6.49
CA ASN A 9 11.98 1.99 7.06
C ASN A 9 12.73 3.33 7.05
N ALA A 10 14.05 3.32 7.27
CA ALA A 10 14.88 4.52 7.24
C ALA A 10 14.98 5.16 5.84
N LEU A 11 14.84 4.37 4.78
CA LEU A 11 14.71 4.89 3.41
C LEU A 11 13.37 5.62 3.17
N GLU A 12 12.35 5.35 4.00
CA GLU A 12 10.99 5.88 3.89
C GLU A 12 10.21 5.41 2.66
N TYR A 13 8.87 5.45 2.79
CA TYR A 13 7.99 5.17 1.66
C TYR A 13 7.95 6.36 0.70
N ASN A 14 8.12 6.10 -0.59
CA ASN A 14 8.11 7.15 -1.60
C ASN A 14 6.67 7.63 -1.94
N TYR A 15 6.34 8.84 -1.47
CA TYR A 15 5.09 9.55 -1.77
C TYR A 15 5.19 10.48 -2.99
N THR A 16 6.39 10.77 -3.52
CA THR A 16 6.63 11.84 -4.49
C THR A 16 5.93 11.64 -5.84
N GLY A 17 5.52 10.41 -6.16
CA GLY A 17 4.97 10.05 -7.46
C GLY A 17 6.02 9.86 -8.56
N LYS A 18 7.30 10.13 -8.26
CA LYS A 18 8.43 9.86 -9.15
C LYS A 18 9.07 8.50 -8.81
N MET A 19 9.34 7.68 -9.82
CA MET A 19 10.15 6.48 -9.66
C MET A 19 11.64 6.83 -9.76
N TYR A 20 12.43 6.42 -8.78
CA TYR A 20 13.88 6.66 -8.76
C TYR A 20 14.67 5.48 -9.36
N PHE A 21 14.18 4.26 -9.15
CA PHE A 21 14.87 3.04 -9.52
C PHE A 21 14.11 2.25 -10.61
N ASP A 22 14.82 1.42 -11.38
CA ASP A 22 14.18 0.54 -12.38
C ASP A 22 13.42 -0.60 -11.70
N VAL A 23 12.10 -0.59 -11.87
CA VAL A 23 11.15 -1.53 -11.28
C VAL A 23 10.71 -2.65 -12.23
N SER A 24 11.38 -2.79 -13.37
CA SER A 24 11.04 -3.79 -14.39
C SER A 24 11.12 -5.22 -13.83
N LYS A 25 10.02 -5.96 -13.88
CA LYS A 25 9.91 -7.31 -13.31
C LYS A 25 10.50 -8.41 -14.20
N ASN A 26 10.55 -8.20 -15.52
CA ASN A 26 11.04 -9.19 -16.48
C ASN A 26 12.56 -9.08 -16.66
N ARG A 27 13.29 -9.15 -15.54
CA ARG A 27 14.74 -9.03 -15.48
C ARG A 27 15.32 -10.23 -14.71
N SER A 28 16.61 -10.48 -14.91
CA SER A 28 17.32 -11.52 -14.16
C SER A 28 17.49 -11.15 -12.69
N HIS A 29 17.75 -12.15 -11.84
CA HIS A 29 18.12 -11.93 -10.44
C HIS A 29 19.31 -10.96 -10.32
N LYS A 30 20.38 -11.18 -11.10
CA LYS A 30 21.55 -10.29 -11.14
C LYS A 30 21.18 -8.82 -11.38
N SER A 31 20.26 -8.55 -12.30
CA SER A 31 19.83 -7.19 -12.60
C SER A 31 18.97 -6.58 -11.49
N ILE A 32 18.07 -7.37 -10.90
CA ILE A 32 17.25 -6.95 -9.76
C ILE A 32 18.11 -6.62 -8.54
N TYR A 33 19.11 -7.45 -8.25
CA TYR A 33 20.07 -7.20 -7.17
C TYR A 33 21.01 -6.03 -7.48
N GLY A 34 21.30 -5.76 -8.76
CA GLY A 34 21.95 -4.51 -9.18
C GLY A 34 21.15 -3.29 -8.72
N THR A 35 19.84 -3.27 -8.99
CA THR A 35 18.96 -2.20 -8.50
C THR A 35 18.91 -2.12 -6.96
N ALA A 36 18.99 -3.24 -6.24
CA ALA A 36 19.09 -3.21 -4.78
C ALA A 36 20.38 -2.53 -4.28
N LYS A 37 21.50 -2.70 -5.00
CA LYS A 37 22.77 -2.00 -4.70
C LYS A 37 22.64 -0.50 -4.98
N ASP A 38 21.99 -0.12 -6.08
CA ASP A 38 21.71 1.29 -6.39
C ASP A 38 20.86 1.95 -5.29
N ILE A 39 19.83 1.24 -4.78
CA ILE A 39 19.02 1.70 -3.65
C ILE A 39 19.87 1.95 -2.40
N ILE A 40 20.80 1.03 -2.09
CA ILE A 40 21.68 1.16 -0.94
C ILE A 40 22.63 2.36 -1.10
N HIS A 41 23.16 2.55 -2.30
CA HIS A 41 24.10 3.62 -2.62
C HIS A 41 23.44 5.01 -2.61
N ASP A 42 22.29 5.15 -3.26
CA ASP A 42 21.62 6.44 -3.45
C ASP A 42 20.75 6.84 -2.25
N ALA A 43 20.36 5.87 -1.42
CA ALA A 43 19.58 6.06 -0.19
C ALA A 43 18.30 6.91 -0.36
N LEU A 44 17.64 6.79 -1.52
CA LEU A 44 16.39 7.50 -1.83
C LEU A 44 15.15 6.72 -1.38
N PRO A 45 14.00 7.40 -1.17
CA PRO A 45 12.75 6.74 -0.83
C PRO A 45 12.28 5.71 -1.86
N ILE A 46 11.76 4.61 -1.35
CA ILE A 46 11.36 3.44 -2.16
C ILE A 46 9.88 3.07 -1.97
N GLN A 47 9.35 2.25 -2.88
CA GLN A 47 8.02 1.66 -2.80
C GLN A 47 8.09 0.15 -2.54
N CYS A 48 6.92 -0.49 -2.48
CA CYS A 48 6.78 -1.90 -2.12
C CYS A 48 7.59 -2.88 -2.98
N LEU A 49 7.77 -2.63 -4.29
CA LEU A 49 8.54 -3.54 -5.15
C LEU A 49 10.06 -3.37 -4.99
N GLU A 50 10.54 -2.14 -4.89
CA GLU A 50 11.94 -1.83 -4.59
C GLU A 50 12.34 -2.41 -3.22
N ALA A 51 11.45 -2.32 -2.23
CA ALA A 51 11.63 -2.96 -0.93
C ALA A 51 11.76 -4.49 -1.03
N VAL A 52 11.02 -5.13 -1.95
CA VAL A 52 11.18 -6.57 -2.23
C VAL A 52 12.54 -6.87 -2.85
N PHE A 53 13.02 -6.04 -3.79
CA PHE A 53 14.36 -6.22 -4.37
C PHE A 53 15.45 -6.11 -3.30
N LEU A 54 15.36 -5.07 -2.47
CA LEU A 54 16.29 -4.80 -1.39
C LEU A 54 16.27 -5.90 -0.33
N ALA A 55 15.08 -6.28 0.15
CA ALA A 55 14.94 -7.36 1.11
C ALA A 55 15.49 -8.68 0.56
N ALA A 56 15.22 -9.00 -0.70
CA ALA A 56 15.73 -10.21 -1.34
C ALA A 56 17.27 -10.18 -1.41
N TYR A 57 17.88 -9.05 -1.77
CA TYR A 57 19.33 -8.88 -1.79
C TYR A 57 19.95 -9.05 -0.40
N LEU A 58 19.44 -8.33 0.60
CA LEU A 58 19.97 -8.36 1.98
C LEU A 58 19.78 -9.72 2.68
N THR A 59 18.88 -10.57 2.18
CA THR A 59 18.67 -11.92 2.68
C THR A 59 19.22 -13.02 1.76
N ALA A 60 19.81 -12.67 0.60
CA ALA A 60 20.47 -13.64 -0.27
C ALA A 60 21.77 -14.17 0.35
N GLY A 61 22.45 -13.33 1.16
CA GLY A 61 23.76 -13.62 1.70
C GLY A 61 24.85 -13.52 0.63
N GLY A 62 25.57 -12.40 0.62
CA GLY A 62 26.66 -12.21 -0.33
C GLY A 62 27.87 -13.11 -0.03
N PRO A 63 28.77 -13.35 -1.01
CA PRO A 63 30.01 -14.09 -0.81
C PRO A 63 30.91 -13.46 0.27
N GLU A 64 30.74 -12.18 0.61
CA GLU A 64 31.50 -11.49 1.66
C GLU A 64 31.08 -11.89 3.10
N TYR A 65 29.99 -12.64 3.26
CA TYR A 65 29.55 -13.20 4.54
C TYR A 65 30.10 -14.63 4.73
N GLU A 66 31.39 -14.85 4.44
CA GLU A 66 32.10 -16.11 4.73
C GLU A 66 32.11 -16.36 6.25
N GLY A 67 31.16 -17.17 6.71
CA GLY A 67 31.01 -17.57 8.10
C GLY A 67 29.57 -17.83 8.55
N ALA A 68 28.57 -17.34 7.80
CA ALA A 68 27.16 -17.51 8.16
C ALA A 68 26.45 -18.48 7.19
N THR A 69 26.51 -19.77 7.49
CA THR A 69 25.79 -20.88 6.80
C THR A 69 24.25 -20.83 6.97
N PHE A 70 23.68 -19.65 7.22
CA PHE A 70 22.26 -19.44 7.50
C PHE A 70 21.42 -19.27 6.22
N ASN A 71 22.04 -18.90 5.10
CA ASN A 71 21.32 -18.40 3.92
C ASN A 71 20.53 -19.50 3.18
N HIS A 72 20.98 -20.75 3.22
CA HIS A 72 20.26 -21.87 2.59
C HIS A 72 19.03 -22.34 3.38
N GLN A 73 18.76 -21.75 4.55
CA GLN A 73 17.64 -22.12 5.42
C GLN A 73 16.44 -21.17 5.31
N ILE A 74 16.53 -20.17 4.43
CA ILE A 74 15.51 -19.12 4.28
C ILE A 74 14.94 -19.14 2.86
N ASP A 75 13.64 -19.38 2.73
CA ASP A 75 12.96 -19.17 1.45
C ASP A 75 12.38 -17.76 1.39
N ARG A 76 12.59 -17.10 0.25
CA ARG A 76 12.25 -15.69 0.01
C ARG A 76 11.26 -15.61 -1.15
N ILE A 77 9.97 -15.61 -0.83
CA ILE A 77 8.90 -15.84 -1.81
C ILE A 77 8.13 -14.53 -2.05
N PRO A 78 8.05 -14.01 -3.27
CA PRO A 78 7.29 -12.80 -3.54
C PRO A 78 5.78 -13.10 -3.48
N ILE A 79 5.05 -12.29 -2.72
CA ILE A 79 3.58 -12.36 -2.64
C ILE A 79 3.02 -11.01 -3.09
N SER A 80 2.20 -11.03 -4.14
CA SER A 80 1.50 -9.83 -4.61
C SER A 80 0.01 -9.91 -4.32
N PHE A 81 -0.57 -8.79 -3.93
CA PHE A 81 -2.01 -8.63 -3.71
C PHE A 81 -2.59 -7.71 -4.77
N LYS A 82 -3.77 -8.09 -5.29
CA LYS A 82 -4.65 -7.21 -6.04
C LYS A 82 -5.87 -6.94 -5.19
N THR A 83 -6.12 -5.69 -4.85
CA THR A 83 -7.25 -5.29 -4.00
C THR A 83 -8.17 -4.31 -4.71
N SER A 84 -9.35 -4.10 -4.16
CA SER A 84 -10.32 -3.09 -4.59
C SER A 84 -10.72 -2.20 -3.42
N SER A 85 -10.83 -0.90 -3.65
CA SER A 85 -11.45 0.05 -2.71
C SER A 85 -12.19 1.13 -3.51
N GLY A 86 -13.47 1.34 -3.19
CA GLY A 86 -14.40 2.17 -3.96
C GLY A 86 -14.31 1.99 -5.47
N GLY A 87 -14.36 0.73 -5.92
CA GLY A 87 -14.28 0.34 -7.34
C GLY A 87 -12.91 0.54 -8.00
N THR A 88 -11.91 1.05 -7.29
CA THR A 88 -10.56 1.26 -7.83
C THR A 88 -9.65 0.09 -7.46
N THR A 89 -8.89 -0.40 -8.44
CA THR A 89 -7.96 -1.52 -8.24
C THR A 89 -6.59 -1.02 -7.78
N PHE A 90 -6.07 -1.65 -6.74
CA PHE A 90 -4.72 -1.42 -6.24
C PHE A 90 -3.86 -2.69 -6.32
N ARG A 91 -2.54 -2.50 -6.33
CA ARG A 91 -1.56 -3.59 -6.34
C ARG A 91 -0.49 -3.30 -5.31
N HIS A 92 -0.08 -4.34 -4.60
CA HIS A 92 0.96 -4.27 -3.58
C HIS A 92 1.69 -5.61 -3.53
N ILE A 93 2.92 -5.61 -3.01
CA ILE A 93 3.79 -6.78 -2.96
C ILE A 93 4.63 -6.75 -1.69
N VAL A 94 4.88 -7.92 -1.12
CA VAL A 94 5.82 -8.15 -0.02
C VAL A 94 6.70 -9.37 -0.33
N LEU A 95 7.79 -9.52 0.39
CA LEU A 95 8.64 -10.70 0.35
C LEU A 95 8.31 -11.56 1.58
N ALA A 96 7.60 -12.66 1.38
CA ALA A 96 7.42 -13.64 2.44
C ALA A 96 8.75 -14.33 2.72
N ILE A 97 9.01 -14.49 4.00
CA ILE A 97 10.21 -15.14 4.52
C ILE A 97 9.76 -16.39 5.26
N LYS A 98 10.23 -17.54 4.80
CA LYS A 98 10.09 -18.81 5.52
C LYS A 98 11.44 -19.17 6.09
N HIS A 99 11.50 -19.41 7.39
CA HIS A 99 12.69 -19.95 8.04
C HIS A 99 12.23 -21.10 8.93
N GLN A 100 12.78 -22.29 8.67
CA GLN A 100 12.30 -23.53 9.27
C GLN A 100 10.79 -23.74 8.98
N HIS A 101 9.96 -23.81 10.01
CA HIS A 101 8.51 -24.02 9.94
C HIS A 101 7.71 -22.73 10.18
N LEU A 102 8.38 -21.58 10.29
CA LEU A 102 7.76 -20.29 10.58
C LEU A 102 7.82 -19.36 9.37
N TRP A 103 6.75 -18.58 9.24
CA TRP A 103 6.53 -17.61 8.18
C TRP A 103 6.46 -16.21 8.76
N GLY A 104 6.99 -15.27 7.99
CA GLY A 104 6.97 -13.83 8.23
C GLY A 104 7.08 -13.09 6.90
N ALA A 105 7.27 -11.78 6.94
CA ALA A 105 7.40 -10.97 5.74
C ALA A 105 8.31 -9.76 5.95
N LEU A 106 8.95 -9.35 4.86
CA LEU A 106 9.67 -8.10 4.71
C LEU A 106 9.03 -7.29 3.58
N GLY A 107 9.00 -5.97 3.72
CA GLY A 107 8.50 -5.09 2.67
C GLY A 107 8.23 -3.69 3.17
N LEU A 108 7.67 -2.85 2.30
CA LEU A 108 7.32 -1.48 2.64
C LEU A 108 5.90 -1.17 2.16
N SER A 109 5.17 -0.38 2.95
CA SER A 109 3.80 -0.01 2.68
C SER A 109 3.46 1.31 3.36
N ARG A 110 2.43 1.97 2.84
CA ARG A 110 1.80 3.13 3.49
C ARG A 110 0.99 2.72 4.72
N SER A 111 0.74 1.44 4.92
CA SER A 111 0.08 0.92 6.13
C SER A 111 1.03 -0.02 6.86
N PRO A 112 1.30 0.22 8.16
CA PRO A 112 2.15 -0.65 8.96
C PRO A 112 1.64 -2.11 9.01
N GLY A 113 0.32 -2.29 8.98
CA GLY A 113 -0.31 -3.61 8.93
C GLY A 113 -0.06 -4.37 7.63
N LEU A 114 0.39 -3.69 6.57
CA LEU A 114 0.57 -4.24 5.22
C LEU A 114 2.03 -4.27 4.80
N MET A 115 2.98 -4.35 5.72
CA MET A 115 4.42 -4.50 5.41
C MET A 115 5.04 -5.71 6.12
N ASN A 116 5.96 -5.51 7.07
CA ASN A 116 6.64 -6.59 7.74
C ASN A 116 5.74 -7.40 8.67
N LYS A 117 6.10 -8.67 8.81
CA LYS A 117 5.48 -9.62 9.71
C LYS A 117 6.59 -10.41 10.41
N GLU A 118 6.49 -10.51 11.73
CA GLU A 118 7.40 -11.36 12.51
C GLU A 118 7.32 -12.81 12.05
N LEU A 119 8.42 -13.56 12.22
CA LEU A 119 8.46 -15.01 11.96
C LEU A 119 7.67 -15.75 13.04
N LYS A 120 6.35 -15.83 12.89
CA LYS A 120 5.46 -16.49 13.88
C LYS A 120 4.30 -17.27 13.29
N PHE A 121 4.03 -17.11 12.00
CA PHE A 121 2.92 -17.80 11.32
C PHE A 121 3.34 -19.24 11.00
N LYS A 122 2.45 -20.21 11.19
CA LYS A 122 2.80 -21.64 11.05
C LYS A 122 2.69 -22.13 9.61
N SER A 123 1.97 -21.41 8.77
CA SER A 123 1.77 -21.70 7.36
C SER A 123 1.82 -20.43 6.52
N LEU A 124 1.90 -20.61 5.19
CA LEU A 124 1.77 -19.48 4.27
C LEU A 124 0.35 -18.92 4.30
N SER A 125 -0.64 -19.80 4.40
CA SER A 125 -2.04 -19.39 4.52
C SER A 125 -2.28 -18.50 5.74
N ASP A 126 -1.72 -18.81 6.92
CA ASP A 126 -1.82 -17.97 8.12
C ASP A 126 -1.26 -16.56 7.88
N LEU A 127 -0.09 -16.47 7.24
CA LEU A 127 0.54 -15.20 6.89
C LEU A 127 -0.33 -14.39 5.92
N VAL A 128 -0.81 -15.03 4.84
CA VAL A 128 -1.66 -14.38 3.83
C VAL A 128 -3.00 -13.97 4.44
N GLY A 129 -3.59 -14.78 5.31
CA GLY A 129 -4.82 -14.49 6.04
C GLY A 129 -4.68 -13.23 6.87
N ASN A 130 -3.55 -13.08 7.58
CA ASN A 130 -3.27 -11.85 8.30
C ASN A 130 -3.17 -10.62 7.38
N PHE A 131 -2.57 -10.73 6.19
CA PHE A 131 -2.61 -9.61 5.22
C PHE A 131 -4.04 -9.29 4.76
N VAL A 132 -4.87 -10.30 4.55
CA VAL A 132 -6.29 -10.11 4.17
C VAL A 132 -7.02 -9.32 5.26
N GLU A 133 -6.89 -9.71 6.53
CA GLU A 133 -7.46 -8.97 7.67
C GLU A 133 -6.99 -7.51 7.71
N GLN A 134 -5.70 -7.28 7.46
CA GLN A 134 -5.11 -5.93 7.50
C GLN A 134 -5.56 -5.07 6.32
N TYR A 135 -5.84 -5.66 5.15
CA TYR A 135 -6.48 -4.94 4.05
C TYR A 135 -7.92 -4.57 4.40
N THR A 136 -8.68 -5.48 4.99
CA THR A 136 -10.05 -5.20 5.44
C THR A 136 -10.07 -4.07 6.47
N ALA A 137 -9.11 -4.06 7.41
CA ALA A 137 -8.97 -2.99 8.40
C ALA A 137 -8.75 -1.59 7.78
N VAL A 138 -8.18 -1.52 6.57
CA VAL A 138 -8.01 -0.27 5.81
C VAL A 138 -9.01 -0.12 4.66
N CYS A 139 -10.17 -0.79 4.72
CA CYS A 139 -11.25 -0.69 3.73
C CYS A 139 -10.84 -1.10 2.30
N HIS A 140 -10.04 -2.15 2.20
CA HIS A 140 -9.68 -2.83 0.96
C HIS A 140 -10.22 -4.26 0.93
N ASP A 141 -10.82 -4.64 -0.20
CA ASP A 141 -11.19 -6.03 -0.48
C ASP A 141 -10.07 -6.71 -1.27
N VAL A 142 -9.57 -7.85 -0.79
CA VAL A 142 -8.55 -8.63 -1.52
C VAL A 142 -9.21 -9.44 -2.62
N ILE A 143 -8.92 -9.08 -3.88
CA ILE A 143 -9.50 -9.74 -5.05
C ILE A 143 -8.67 -10.94 -5.48
N LYS A 144 -7.34 -10.80 -5.50
CA LYS A 144 -6.42 -11.87 -5.89
C LYS A 144 -5.14 -11.86 -5.07
N VAL A 145 -4.59 -13.04 -4.86
CA VAL A 145 -3.22 -13.25 -4.39
C VAL A 145 -2.41 -13.91 -5.50
N TYR A 146 -1.17 -13.48 -5.65
CA TYR A 146 -0.18 -14.09 -6.52
C TYR A 146 1.01 -14.53 -5.67
N VAL A 147 1.43 -15.78 -5.85
CA VAL A 147 2.61 -16.33 -5.17
C VAL A 147 3.62 -16.72 -6.24
N GLY A 148 4.85 -16.25 -6.09
CA GLY A 148 5.96 -16.62 -6.97
C GLY A 148 6.78 -17.80 -6.44
N PHE A 149 7.87 -18.10 -7.14
CA PHE A 149 8.90 -18.99 -6.61
C PHE A 149 9.89 -18.25 -5.70
N PRO A 150 10.55 -18.98 -4.78
CA PRO A 150 11.69 -18.45 -4.03
C PRO A 150 12.72 -17.78 -4.93
N PHE A 151 13.25 -16.63 -4.50
CA PHE A 151 14.41 -16.01 -5.15
C PHE A 151 15.63 -16.94 -5.05
N SER A 152 16.50 -16.89 -6.07
CA SER A 152 17.81 -17.56 -6.01
C SER A 152 18.75 -16.83 -5.03
N HIS A 153 19.49 -17.60 -4.22
CA HIS A 153 20.54 -17.07 -3.33
C HIS A 153 21.79 -16.65 -4.11
N ASP A 154 21.97 -17.18 -5.33
CA ASP A 154 23.00 -16.70 -6.24
C ASP A 154 22.65 -15.29 -6.75
N ILE A 155 23.34 -14.29 -6.22
CA ILE A 155 23.15 -12.89 -6.60
C ILE A 155 23.63 -12.57 -8.03
N HIS A 156 24.31 -13.51 -8.68
CA HIS A 156 24.79 -13.39 -10.05
C HIS A 156 23.94 -14.19 -11.04
N SER A 157 22.90 -14.89 -10.57
CA SER A 157 22.00 -15.68 -11.41
C SER A 157 21.40 -14.84 -12.54
N THR A 158 21.49 -15.39 -13.75
CA THR A 158 20.89 -14.83 -14.97
C THR A 158 19.44 -15.28 -15.16
N GLU A 159 18.94 -16.19 -14.31
CA GLU A 159 17.54 -16.64 -14.32
C GLU A 159 16.60 -15.50 -13.97
N ARG A 160 15.38 -15.55 -14.50
CA ARG A 160 14.32 -14.58 -14.21
C ARG A 160 13.59 -14.95 -12.92
N VAL A 161 13.05 -13.93 -12.26
CA VAL A 161 12.19 -14.14 -11.09
C VAL A 161 10.79 -14.54 -11.56
N GLU A 162 10.30 -15.67 -11.05
CA GLU A 162 8.94 -16.14 -11.31
C GLU A 162 7.95 -15.54 -10.31
N TRP A 163 7.39 -14.37 -10.64
CA TRP A 163 6.60 -13.54 -9.72
C TRP A 163 5.18 -14.04 -9.41
N ARG A 164 4.58 -14.83 -10.31
CA ARG A 164 3.12 -15.07 -10.34
C ARG A 164 2.79 -16.50 -10.77
N VAL A 165 3.47 -17.48 -10.20
CA VAL A 165 3.29 -18.91 -10.51
C VAL A 165 1.89 -19.37 -10.08
N LEU A 166 1.53 -19.15 -8.82
CA LEU A 166 0.19 -19.41 -8.32
C LEU A 166 -0.63 -18.11 -8.31
N ASN A 167 -1.86 -18.16 -8.83
CA ASN A 167 -2.75 -16.99 -8.94
C ASN A 167 -4.17 -17.39 -8.56
N ILE A 168 -4.59 -17.02 -7.36
CA ILE A 168 -5.88 -17.40 -6.80
C ILE A 168 -6.76 -16.16 -6.65
N LYS A 169 -8.01 -16.27 -7.09
CA LYS A 169 -9.02 -15.22 -6.93
C LYS A 169 -9.78 -15.43 -5.61
N LEU A 170 -9.39 -14.71 -4.57
CA LEU A 170 -9.99 -14.80 -3.24
C LEU A 170 -11.47 -14.41 -3.24
N SER A 171 -11.87 -13.45 -4.07
CA SER A 171 -13.25 -12.92 -4.05
C SER A 171 -14.33 -13.90 -4.53
N ILE A 172 -13.98 -15.13 -4.94
CA ILE A 172 -14.93 -16.14 -5.44
C ILE A 172 -14.71 -17.53 -4.83
N HIS A 173 -13.71 -17.69 -3.96
CA HIS A 173 -13.34 -18.97 -3.38
C HIS A 173 -13.37 -18.87 -1.85
N PRO A 174 -13.93 -19.87 -1.15
CA PRO A 174 -13.92 -19.88 0.31
C PRO A 174 -12.47 -19.99 0.81
N TRP A 175 -12.20 -19.38 1.97
CA TRP A 175 -10.85 -19.25 2.50
C TRP A 175 -10.17 -20.61 2.73
N ASP A 176 -10.87 -21.61 3.25
CA ASP A 176 -10.28 -22.94 3.53
C ASP A 176 -9.68 -23.59 2.28
N ASN A 177 -10.37 -23.46 1.13
CA ASN A 177 -9.87 -23.98 -0.15
C ASN A 177 -8.65 -23.17 -0.63
N VAL A 178 -8.64 -21.85 -0.43
CA VAL A 178 -7.50 -20.99 -0.76
C VAL A 178 -6.30 -21.36 0.12
N ALA A 179 -6.50 -21.49 1.42
CA ALA A 179 -5.48 -21.86 2.40
C ALA A 179 -4.82 -23.19 2.03
N ALA A 180 -5.63 -24.21 1.73
CA ALA A 180 -5.13 -25.52 1.31
C ALA A 180 -4.24 -25.43 0.06
N GLN A 181 -4.58 -24.60 -0.93
CA GLN A 181 -3.77 -24.43 -2.14
C GLN A 181 -2.48 -23.65 -1.92
N LEU A 182 -2.52 -22.62 -1.07
CA LEU A 182 -1.33 -21.87 -0.69
C LEU A 182 -0.31 -22.79 -0.02
N ASP A 183 -0.77 -23.59 0.94
CA ASP A 183 0.11 -24.46 1.71
C ASP A 183 0.61 -25.65 0.89
N LEU A 184 -0.25 -26.24 0.04
CA LEU A 184 0.16 -27.26 -0.93
C LEU A 184 1.26 -26.74 -1.86
N PHE A 185 1.12 -25.52 -2.39
CA PHE A 185 2.10 -24.93 -3.28
C PHE A 185 3.46 -24.77 -2.60
N THR A 186 3.46 -24.39 -1.32
CA THR A 186 4.72 -24.24 -0.56
C THR A 186 5.42 -25.54 -0.21
N ARG A 187 4.69 -26.67 -0.25
CA ARG A 187 5.28 -28.00 -0.09
C ARG A 187 5.91 -28.49 -1.39
N GLU A 188 5.36 -28.08 -2.54
CA GLU A 188 5.75 -28.62 -3.85
C GLU A 188 6.62 -27.68 -4.70
N TYR A 189 6.82 -26.40 -4.33
CA TYR A 189 7.54 -25.46 -5.20
C TYR A 189 8.92 -25.95 -5.62
N SER A 190 9.65 -26.70 -4.78
CA SER A 190 10.99 -27.17 -5.13
C SER A 190 10.96 -28.12 -6.32
N GLU A 191 9.98 -29.03 -6.35
CA GLU A 191 9.77 -29.95 -7.47
C GLU A 191 9.27 -29.22 -8.72
N LEU A 192 8.34 -28.27 -8.54
CA LEU A 192 7.81 -27.44 -9.63
C LEU A 192 8.90 -26.58 -10.28
N MET A 193 9.76 -25.95 -9.49
CA MET A 193 10.92 -25.18 -9.95
C MET A 193 11.90 -26.07 -10.70
N SER A 194 12.26 -27.22 -10.12
CA SER A 194 13.19 -28.16 -10.76
C SER A 194 12.68 -28.65 -12.11
N HIS A 195 11.37 -28.89 -12.21
CA HIS A 195 10.73 -29.24 -13.48
C HIS A 195 10.78 -28.06 -14.47
N LEU A 196 10.40 -26.86 -14.03
CA LEU A 196 10.44 -25.66 -14.86
C LEU A 196 11.84 -25.39 -15.42
N HIS A 197 12.90 -25.53 -14.61
CA HIS A 197 14.28 -25.29 -15.04
C HIS A 197 14.74 -26.32 -16.07
N ARG A 198 14.26 -27.57 -15.97
CA ARG A 198 14.62 -28.66 -16.88
C ARG A 198 13.83 -28.63 -18.20
N VAL A 199 12.54 -28.31 -18.14
CA VAL A 199 11.60 -28.45 -19.26
C VAL A 199 11.26 -27.11 -19.91
N GLY A 200 11.34 -26.01 -19.16
CA GLY A 200 10.97 -24.66 -19.61
C GLY A 200 9.52 -24.27 -19.34
N ASP A 201 8.67 -25.23 -18.93
CA ASP A 201 7.26 -25.04 -18.57
C ASP A 201 6.92 -25.74 -17.24
N LEU A 202 5.77 -25.40 -16.64
CA LEU A 202 5.25 -26.12 -15.46
C LEU A 202 4.75 -27.52 -15.85
N PRO A 203 4.75 -28.50 -14.92
CA PRO A 203 4.24 -29.84 -15.21
C PRO A 203 2.77 -29.82 -15.65
N ASP A 204 2.38 -30.72 -16.56
CA ASP A 204 0.98 -30.84 -17.01
C ASP A 204 -0.01 -31.07 -15.85
N SER A 205 0.43 -31.81 -14.83
CA SER A 205 -0.35 -32.07 -13.60
C SER A 205 -0.58 -30.84 -12.72
N PHE A 206 0.06 -29.70 -13.01
CA PHE A 206 -0.07 -28.48 -12.21
C PHE A 206 -1.52 -27.97 -12.17
N ALA A 207 -2.23 -27.99 -13.31
CA ALA A 207 -3.60 -27.53 -13.37
C ALA A 207 -4.55 -28.39 -12.51
N ASP A 208 -4.32 -29.70 -12.49
CA ASP A 208 -5.11 -30.65 -11.71
C ASP A 208 -4.83 -30.53 -10.21
N LYS A 209 -3.57 -30.29 -9.82
CA LYS A 209 -3.18 -30.09 -8.42
C LYS A 209 -3.59 -28.73 -7.86
N PHE A 210 -3.62 -27.69 -8.69
CA PHE A 210 -3.94 -26.32 -8.30
C PHE A 210 -5.19 -25.77 -9.01
N PRO A 211 -6.39 -26.36 -8.81
CA PRO A 211 -7.59 -25.96 -9.54
C PRO A 211 -8.08 -24.51 -9.32
N LEU A 212 -7.61 -23.81 -8.29
CA LEU A 212 -7.93 -22.38 -8.10
C LEU A 212 -6.96 -21.46 -8.86
N HIS A 213 -5.87 -22.00 -9.41
CA HIS A 213 -4.97 -21.24 -10.27
C HIS A 213 -5.70 -20.78 -11.54
N LYS A 214 -5.70 -19.47 -11.79
CA LYS A 214 -6.14 -18.93 -13.08
C LYS A 214 -4.98 -18.22 -13.76
N PRO A 215 -4.47 -18.72 -14.89
CA PRO A 215 -3.37 -18.07 -15.58
C PRO A 215 -3.79 -16.64 -16.02
N PRO A 216 -2.84 -15.70 -16.12
CA PRO A 216 -3.12 -14.41 -16.74
C PRO A 216 -3.69 -14.63 -18.13
N LYS A 217 -4.75 -13.88 -18.50
CA LYS A 217 -5.22 -13.89 -19.90
C LYS A 217 -4.05 -13.43 -20.79
N ARG A 218 -3.49 -14.35 -21.59
CA ARG A 218 -2.47 -14.01 -22.59
C ARG A 218 -3.13 -13.06 -23.58
N SER A 219 -2.65 -11.81 -23.67
CA SER A 219 -3.13 -10.89 -24.70
C SER A 219 -2.76 -11.46 -26.06
N THR A 220 -3.75 -11.88 -26.83
CA THR A 220 -3.59 -12.30 -28.23
C THR A 220 -3.24 -11.07 -29.09
N LEU A 221 -2.00 -10.61 -28.99
CA LEU A 221 -1.42 -9.60 -29.88
C LEU A 221 -0.05 -10.10 -30.34
N SER A 222 -0.08 -11.16 -31.12
CA SER A 222 1.00 -11.56 -32.03
C SER A 222 0.39 -12.17 -33.29
N SER A 223 -0.03 -11.29 -34.21
CA SER A 223 -0.17 -11.58 -35.64
C SER A 223 -0.03 -10.25 -36.41
N PRO A 224 0.55 -10.27 -37.62
CA PRO A 224 1.25 -9.11 -38.18
C PRO A 224 0.31 -8.13 -38.92
N SER A 225 0.62 -6.85 -38.75
CA SER A 225 0.40 -5.70 -39.66
C SER A 225 -0.90 -5.61 -40.47
N ARG A 226 -1.74 -4.61 -40.14
CA ARG A 226 -2.24 -3.62 -41.12
C ARG A 226 -2.65 -2.31 -40.43
N ARG A 227 -2.42 -1.22 -41.15
CA ARG A 227 -2.28 0.18 -40.72
C ARG A 227 -3.62 0.95 -40.63
N HIS A 228 -3.75 1.77 -39.57
CA HIS A 228 -4.45 3.08 -39.41
C HIS A 228 -5.99 3.22 -39.66
N PRO A 229 -6.66 4.32 -39.21
CA PRO A 229 -6.32 5.43 -38.28
C PRO A 229 -7.36 5.69 -37.15
N ARG A 230 -7.11 6.75 -36.35
CA ARG A 230 -7.76 7.20 -35.09
C ARG A 230 -9.16 7.85 -35.19
N ALA A 231 -9.93 7.67 -34.09
CA ALA A 231 -10.91 8.57 -33.42
C ALA A 231 -12.29 8.83 -34.10
N PRO A 232 -13.36 9.27 -33.38
CA PRO A 232 -13.46 9.73 -31.98
C PRO A 232 -14.62 9.13 -31.13
N VAL A 233 -14.69 9.65 -29.90
CA VAL A 233 -15.73 9.58 -28.84
C VAL A 233 -17.16 9.67 -29.37
N GLU A 234 -18.08 8.89 -28.78
CA GLU A 234 -19.46 9.33 -28.53
C GLU A 234 -20.12 8.55 -27.38
N CYS A 235 -20.89 9.28 -26.61
CA CYS A 235 -21.67 8.90 -25.44
C CYS A 235 -23.12 8.62 -25.85
N ASP A 236 -23.91 8.18 -24.86
CA ASP A 236 -25.37 8.17 -24.77
C ASP A 236 -26.14 6.89 -25.14
N GLY A 237 -27.11 6.60 -24.27
CA GLY A 237 -28.14 5.59 -24.46
C GLY A 237 -28.77 5.08 -23.17
N PHE A 238 -29.40 5.97 -22.39
CA PHE A 238 -30.36 5.60 -21.34
C PHE A 238 -31.55 4.81 -21.92
N ALA A 239 -32.07 3.84 -21.17
CA ALA A 239 -33.47 3.44 -21.24
C ALA A 239 -33.99 3.05 -19.85
N MET A 240 -35.06 3.74 -19.45
CA MET A 240 -35.85 3.60 -18.23
C MET A 240 -36.87 2.45 -18.33
N GLY A 241 -37.25 1.94 -17.16
CA GLY A 241 -38.47 1.17 -16.88
C GLY A 241 -38.23 0.35 -15.61
N GLY A 242 -38.93 0.47 -14.49
CA GLY A 242 -40.22 1.09 -14.17
C GLY A 242 -41.10 0.06 -13.46
N GLY A 243 -41.37 0.24 -12.16
CA GLY A 243 -42.57 -0.33 -11.50
C GLY A 243 -42.39 -1.13 -10.19
N GLY A 244 -42.83 -0.50 -9.07
CA GLY A 244 -43.58 -1.05 -7.91
C GLY A 244 -42.90 -2.06 -6.97
N GLY A 245 -43.06 -2.06 -5.65
CA GLY A 245 -43.93 -1.31 -4.72
C GLY A 245 -43.94 -2.02 -3.35
N GLY A 246 -44.31 -1.31 -2.28
CA GLY A 246 -44.49 -1.79 -0.89
C GLY A 246 -43.22 -1.66 -0.03
N GLY A 247 -43.15 -0.93 1.08
CA GLY A 247 -44.17 -0.43 2.00
C GLY A 247 -43.89 -1.06 3.37
N ASP A 248 -43.31 -0.30 4.30
CA ASP A 248 -43.50 -0.44 5.74
C ASP A 248 -43.01 0.85 6.43
N VAL A 249 -43.86 1.36 7.33
CA VAL A 249 -43.70 2.59 8.09
C VAL A 249 -43.35 2.18 9.51
N GLU A 250 -42.16 2.55 9.99
CA GLU A 250 -41.88 2.61 11.42
C GLU A 250 -41.70 4.09 11.80
N GLU A 251 -42.62 4.58 12.64
CA GLU A 251 -42.45 5.81 13.39
C GLU A 251 -41.34 5.59 14.42
N ASP A 252 -40.34 6.48 14.44
CA ASP A 252 -39.35 6.48 15.51
C ASP A 252 -39.09 7.90 16.04
N VAL A 253 -38.94 7.94 17.35
CA VAL A 253 -38.95 9.10 18.26
C VAL A 253 -37.73 10.02 18.01
N PRO A 254 -37.84 11.36 18.09
CA PRO A 254 -36.72 12.25 17.79
C PRO A 254 -35.70 12.27 18.93
N THR A 255 -34.76 11.33 18.91
CA THR A 255 -33.42 11.59 19.47
C THR A 255 -32.68 12.46 18.47
N THR A 256 -32.32 13.68 18.86
CA THR A 256 -31.43 14.56 18.09
C THR A 256 -30.03 13.93 18.00
N LYS A 257 -29.89 12.94 17.11
CA LYS A 257 -28.59 12.41 16.69
C LYS A 257 -27.85 13.54 15.98
N LEU A 258 -26.60 13.76 16.37
CA LEU A 258 -25.68 14.60 15.61
C LEU A 258 -25.65 14.08 14.16
N PRO A 259 -25.61 14.96 13.15
CA PRO A 259 -25.66 14.53 11.77
C PRO A 259 -24.44 13.68 11.42
N ASP A 260 -24.66 12.63 10.63
CA ASP A 260 -23.62 11.66 10.29
C ASP A 260 -22.62 12.28 9.30
N LEU A 261 -21.33 12.15 9.63
CA LEU A 261 -20.23 12.57 8.78
C LEU A 261 -19.97 11.53 7.68
N LEU A 262 -19.86 11.99 6.44
CA LEU A 262 -19.56 11.11 5.30
C LEU A 262 -18.08 10.78 5.17
N LEU A 263 -17.21 11.57 5.80
CA LEU A 263 -15.77 11.36 5.83
C LEU A 263 -15.33 10.87 7.23
N ARG A 264 -14.62 9.74 7.26
CA ARG A 264 -13.84 9.31 8.42
C ARG A 264 -12.35 9.56 8.18
N VAL A 265 -11.71 10.21 9.14
CA VAL A 265 -10.26 10.45 9.14
C VAL A 265 -9.62 9.51 10.18
N THR A 266 -8.49 8.89 9.84
CA THR A 266 -7.79 7.96 10.74
C THR A 266 -6.28 8.12 10.60
N PRO A 267 -5.48 8.11 11.67
CA PRO A 267 -5.92 8.09 13.07
C PRO A 267 -6.61 9.41 13.47
N GLU A 268 -7.38 9.38 14.57
CA GLU A 268 -8.07 10.57 15.10
C GLU A 268 -7.09 11.58 15.71
N VAL A 269 -5.90 11.13 16.11
CA VAL A 269 -4.78 11.94 16.60
C VAL A 269 -3.51 11.49 15.89
N LEU A 270 -2.69 12.44 15.41
CA LEU A 270 -1.37 12.13 14.86
C LEU A 270 -0.28 12.25 15.93
N HIS A 271 0.60 11.25 16.01
CA HIS A 271 1.71 11.22 16.95
C HIS A 271 3.04 11.22 16.19
N PHE A 272 3.79 12.31 16.28
CA PHE A 272 5.09 12.46 15.62
C PHE A 272 6.24 12.01 16.53
N LYS A 273 7.12 11.18 15.98
CA LYS A 273 8.33 10.70 16.65
C LYS A 273 9.57 11.23 15.94
N PRO A 274 10.64 11.58 16.66
CA PRO A 274 11.91 11.99 16.05
C PRO A 274 12.37 10.97 15.01
N SER A 275 12.89 11.46 13.88
CA SER A 275 13.51 10.59 12.89
C SER A 275 14.79 10.01 13.47
N THR A 276 14.95 8.69 13.42
CA THR A 276 16.16 7.99 13.91
C THR A 276 17.37 8.15 12.97
N ALA A 277 17.23 8.91 11.88
CA ALA A 277 18.23 9.00 10.81
C ALA A 277 19.36 10.03 11.04
N ALA A 278 19.32 10.81 12.12
CA ALA A 278 20.21 11.98 12.30
C ALA A 278 21.22 11.85 13.46
N ALA A 279 21.57 10.64 13.89
CA ALA A 279 22.46 10.44 15.05
C ALA A 279 23.96 10.22 14.70
N ASP A 280 24.32 9.98 13.44
CA ASP A 280 25.69 9.59 13.05
C ASP A 280 26.30 10.49 11.95
N ASP A 281 26.26 11.82 12.11
CA ASP A 281 27.23 12.65 11.37
C ASP A 281 28.04 13.54 12.31
N ASP A 282 29.24 13.04 12.55
CA ASP A 282 30.31 13.60 13.36
C ASP A 282 31.03 14.67 12.54
N THR A 283 30.47 15.87 12.38
CA THR A 283 31.23 17.10 12.14
C THR A 283 30.44 18.38 12.48
N ASN A 284 30.96 19.15 13.43
CA ASN A 284 30.49 20.46 13.92
C ASN A 284 29.27 20.47 14.86
N ASN A 285 29.59 20.72 16.12
CA ASN A 285 28.75 20.78 17.30
C ASN A 285 27.73 21.96 17.30
N ARG A 286 26.82 21.99 16.31
CA ARG A 286 25.63 22.86 16.32
C ARG A 286 24.41 22.00 16.02
N PRO A 287 23.40 21.92 16.92
CA PRO A 287 22.17 21.23 16.61
C PRO A 287 21.54 21.85 15.35
N PRO A 288 20.95 21.05 14.45
CA PRO A 288 20.35 21.56 13.23
C PRO A 288 19.27 22.60 13.59
N ASP A 289 19.21 23.72 12.86
CA ASP A 289 18.23 24.79 13.13
C ASP A 289 16.78 24.29 13.00
N LEU A 290 16.57 23.21 12.23
CA LEU A 290 15.29 22.51 12.05
C LEU A 290 15.43 21.02 12.43
N VAL A 291 14.39 20.50 13.06
CA VAL A 291 14.25 19.11 13.50
C VAL A 291 13.14 18.45 12.69
N GLU A 292 13.49 17.38 11.96
CA GLU A 292 12.54 16.57 11.20
C GLU A 292 12.04 15.36 12.01
N PHE A 293 10.72 15.21 12.04
CA PHE A 293 10.06 14.05 12.61
C PHE A 293 9.74 13.01 11.54
N GLY A 294 9.64 11.74 11.95
CA GLY A 294 9.16 10.67 11.10
C GLY A 294 7.75 10.96 10.58
N SER A 295 7.51 10.63 9.31
CA SER A 295 6.20 10.85 8.69
C SER A 295 5.10 9.93 9.25
N VAL A 296 3.88 10.45 9.32
CA VAL A 296 2.69 9.73 9.81
C VAL A 296 1.65 9.67 8.70
N ASN A 297 1.04 8.51 8.49
CA ASN A 297 -0.03 8.35 7.50
C ASN A 297 -1.38 8.81 8.04
N LEU A 298 -2.06 9.64 7.24
CA LEU A 298 -3.45 10.04 7.40
C LEU A 298 -4.29 9.31 6.34
N TYR A 299 -5.31 8.57 6.77
CA TYR A 299 -6.28 7.88 5.94
C TYR A 299 -7.57 8.68 5.87
N LEU A 300 -8.09 8.84 4.65
CA LEU A 300 -9.32 9.54 4.35
C LEU A 300 -10.29 8.51 3.76
N ASN A 301 -11.36 8.19 4.48
CA ASN A 301 -12.32 7.16 4.12
C ASN A 301 -13.70 7.75 3.85
N ASN A 302 -14.19 7.59 2.63
CA ASN A 302 -15.53 7.97 2.24
C ASN A 302 -16.51 6.85 2.63
N LEU A 303 -17.29 7.09 3.68
CA LEU A 303 -18.28 6.16 4.18
C LEU A 303 -19.54 6.12 3.29
N SER A 304 -19.76 7.14 2.46
CA SER A 304 -20.90 7.16 1.55
C SER A 304 -20.76 6.08 0.49
N ARG A 305 -21.84 5.33 0.26
CA ARG A 305 -21.94 4.36 -0.85
C ARG A 305 -22.42 4.97 -2.16
N VAL A 306 -22.83 6.24 -2.13
CA VAL A 306 -23.48 6.93 -3.26
C VAL A 306 -22.75 8.20 -3.67
N HIS A 307 -22.24 8.96 -2.70
CA HIS A 307 -21.69 10.30 -2.94
C HIS A 307 -20.18 10.29 -3.14
N HIS A 308 -19.72 11.11 -4.09
CA HIS A 308 -18.31 11.44 -4.24
C HIS A 308 -17.96 12.58 -3.29
N LEU A 309 -16.76 12.53 -2.72
CA LEU A 309 -16.24 13.58 -1.84
C LEU A 309 -15.01 14.22 -2.44
N VAL A 310 -14.91 15.54 -2.31
CA VAL A 310 -13.63 16.25 -2.39
C VAL A 310 -13.23 16.61 -0.97
N VAL A 311 -12.00 16.25 -0.61
CA VAL A 311 -11.42 16.46 0.72
C VAL A 311 -10.21 17.37 0.59
N TYR A 312 -10.14 18.40 1.42
CA TYR A 312 -9.02 19.31 1.52
C TYR A 312 -8.34 19.12 2.87
N VAL A 313 -7.06 18.76 2.84
CA VAL A 313 -6.21 18.75 4.04
C VAL A 313 -5.54 20.12 4.12
N VAL A 314 -5.96 20.92 5.09
CA VAL A 314 -5.59 22.33 5.26
C VAL A 314 -4.59 22.43 6.40
N VAL A 315 -3.32 22.53 6.02
CA VAL A 315 -2.22 22.79 6.95
C VAL A 315 -1.93 24.29 6.94
N SER A 316 -2.44 24.97 7.96
CA SER A 316 -2.25 26.40 8.20
C SER A 316 -0.87 26.74 8.78
N ASP A 317 -0.19 25.72 9.31
CA ASP A 317 1.06 25.88 10.05
C ASP A 317 2.27 25.63 9.14
N MET A 318 3.32 26.44 9.27
CA MET A 318 4.54 26.35 8.45
C MET A 318 5.33 25.05 8.68
N TYR A 319 5.00 24.33 9.76
CA TYR A 319 5.73 23.16 10.24
C TYR A 319 5.18 21.82 9.73
N LEU A 320 3.95 21.77 9.21
CA LEU A 320 3.38 20.54 8.66
C LEU A 320 3.51 20.49 7.14
N GLN A 321 4.05 19.38 6.65
CA GLN A 321 4.25 19.12 5.23
C GLN A 321 3.47 17.89 4.79
N ILE A 322 2.62 18.04 3.77
CA ILE A 322 1.93 16.93 3.13
C ILE A 322 2.84 16.38 2.04
N LEU A 323 3.23 15.12 2.16
CA LEU A 323 4.19 14.50 1.26
C LEU A 323 3.52 14.05 -0.03
N GLY A 324 4.14 14.38 -1.17
CA GLY A 324 3.75 13.84 -2.47
C GLY A 324 2.50 14.43 -3.09
N LYS A 325 1.97 15.53 -2.55
CA LYS A 325 0.81 16.23 -3.09
C LYS A 325 1.07 17.73 -3.20
N PRO A 326 0.77 18.35 -4.35
CA PRO A 326 0.92 19.79 -4.50
C PRO A 326 -0.14 20.53 -3.69
N PHE A 327 0.20 21.74 -3.25
CA PHE A 327 -0.76 22.66 -2.66
C PHE A 327 -1.66 23.28 -3.74
N VAL A 328 -2.95 23.36 -3.44
CA VAL A 328 -3.96 24.06 -4.23
C VAL A 328 -4.61 25.14 -3.38
N LEU A 329 -5.16 26.16 -4.05
CA LEU A 329 -5.99 27.17 -3.39
C LEU A 329 -7.38 26.59 -3.12
N ILE A 330 -7.84 26.71 -1.88
CA ILE A 330 -9.17 26.25 -1.46
C ILE A 330 -10.19 27.33 -1.85
N PRO A 331 -11.18 27.02 -2.71
CA PRO A 331 -12.08 28.02 -3.27
C PRO A 331 -12.90 28.81 -2.24
N SER A 332 -13.21 28.20 -1.09
CA SER A 332 -14.08 28.79 -0.06
C SER A 332 -13.38 29.74 0.91
N GLU A 333 -12.05 29.65 1.06
CA GLU A 333 -11.33 30.32 2.17
C GLU A 333 -10.01 31.00 1.76
N GLY A 334 -9.55 30.84 0.50
CA GLY A 334 -8.27 31.39 0.03
C GLY A 334 -7.02 30.77 0.69
N ARG A 335 -7.21 29.75 1.53
CA ARG A 335 -6.15 28.98 2.17
C ARG A 335 -5.51 27.99 1.20
N LYS A 336 -4.26 27.62 1.45
CA LYS A 336 -3.56 26.55 0.70
C LYS A 336 -3.76 25.22 1.42
N GLY A 337 -4.03 24.16 0.67
CA GLY A 337 -4.15 22.80 1.19
C GLY A 337 -3.93 21.77 0.09
N CYS A 338 -3.99 20.49 0.42
CA CYS A 338 -3.93 19.42 -0.58
C CYS A 338 -5.32 18.84 -0.82
N GLN A 339 -5.69 18.72 -2.09
CA GLN A 339 -6.99 18.17 -2.51
C GLN A 339 -6.90 16.67 -2.78
N PHE A 340 -7.94 15.95 -2.36
CA PHE A 340 -8.15 14.52 -2.59
C PHE A 340 -9.58 14.29 -3.06
N SER A 341 -9.73 13.56 -4.17
CA SER A 341 -11.05 13.15 -4.66
C SER A 341 -11.30 11.68 -4.30
N LEU A 342 -12.38 11.42 -3.56
CA LEU A 342 -12.76 10.11 -3.07
C LEU A 342 -14.04 9.65 -3.75
N LYS A 343 -13.99 8.46 -4.36
CA LYS A 343 -15.19 7.75 -4.85
C LYS A 343 -16.01 7.20 -3.68
N PRO A 344 -17.28 6.84 -3.92
CA PRO A 344 -18.10 6.19 -2.90
C PRO A 344 -17.44 4.91 -2.37
N GLY A 345 -17.39 4.76 -1.05
CA GLY A 345 -16.78 3.63 -0.36
C GLY A 345 -15.28 3.47 -0.60
N SER A 346 -14.59 4.53 -1.05
CA SER A 346 -13.14 4.50 -1.26
C SER A 346 -12.37 5.05 -0.08
N VAL A 347 -11.14 4.57 0.08
CA VAL A 347 -10.15 5.14 0.98
C VAL A 347 -8.94 5.64 0.18
N THR A 348 -8.31 6.69 0.67
CA THR A 348 -6.98 7.12 0.24
C THR A 348 -6.12 7.45 1.45
N SER A 349 -4.82 7.57 1.24
CA SER A 349 -3.89 7.98 2.30
C SER A 349 -2.87 8.99 1.81
N THR A 350 -2.37 9.80 2.73
CA THR A 350 -1.26 10.72 2.53
C THR A 350 -0.35 10.69 3.76
N ALA A 351 0.93 10.92 3.57
CA ALA A 351 1.85 11.07 4.69
C ALA A 351 2.02 12.55 5.03
N ILE A 352 2.02 12.83 6.32
CA ILE A 352 2.26 14.16 6.88
C ILE A 352 3.59 14.09 7.64
N ARG A 353 4.45 15.08 7.43
CA ARG A 353 5.71 15.27 8.17
C ARG A 353 5.63 16.54 9.01
N LEU A 354 6.18 16.47 10.21
CA LEU A 354 6.36 17.63 11.09
C LEU A 354 7.84 18.05 11.04
N VAL A 355 8.07 19.35 10.83
CA VAL A 355 9.40 19.96 10.81
C VAL A 355 9.36 21.19 11.72
N LEU A 356 10.07 21.15 12.84
CA LEU A 356 10.05 22.21 13.85
C LEU A 356 11.41 22.88 13.99
N PRO A 357 11.48 24.18 14.30
CA PRO A 357 12.71 24.81 14.78
C PRO A 357 13.23 24.11 16.05
N ALA A 358 14.54 24.01 16.21
CA ALA A 358 15.16 23.26 17.32
C ALA A 358 14.70 23.72 18.72
N ASN A 359 14.53 25.02 18.92
CA ASN A 359 14.02 25.57 20.18
C ASN A 359 12.58 25.10 20.47
N VAL A 360 11.72 25.08 19.46
CA VAL A 360 10.31 24.62 19.59
C VAL A 360 10.25 23.10 19.79
N ALA A 361 11.14 22.35 19.13
CA ALA A 361 11.21 20.90 19.27
C ALA A 361 11.61 20.44 20.68
N GLN A 362 12.34 21.27 21.44
CA GLN A 362 12.83 20.99 22.79
C GLN A 362 11.91 21.51 23.91
N GLU A 363 10.94 22.39 23.60
CA GLU A 363 10.03 22.95 24.60
C GLU A 363 9.08 21.88 25.21
N THR A 364 8.96 21.90 26.55
CA THR A 364 8.25 20.85 27.31
C THR A 364 6.75 21.10 27.53
N SER A 365 6.22 22.30 27.26
CA SER A 365 4.82 22.66 27.56
C SER A 365 3.97 22.89 26.32
N GLY A 366 2.78 22.26 26.23
CA GLY A 366 1.76 22.58 25.21
C GLY A 366 1.85 21.80 23.88
N ARG A 367 2.28 20.53 23.90
CA ARG A 367 2.61 19.68 22.74
C ARG A 367 1.46 19.32 21.79
N THR A 368 0.32 19.99 21.87
CA THR A 368 -0.85 19.67 21.05
C THR A 368 -1.15 20.84 20.15
N ALA A 369 -1.09 20.61 18.86
CA ALA A 369 -1.59 21.52 17.84
C ALA A 369 -2.65 20.79 17.01
N SER A 370 -3.27 21.50 16.06
CA SER A 370 -4.26 20.89 15.19
C SER A 370 -4.24 21.51 13.80
N PHE A 371 -4.70 20.74 12.82
CA PHE A 371 -4.94 21.22 11.46
C PHE A 371 -6.35 20.82 11.04
N GLN A 372 -6.83 21.39 9.93
CA GLN A 372 -8.19 21.18 9.47
C GLN A 372 -8.24 20.21 8.29
N VAL A 373 -9.23 19.33 8.30
CA VAL A 373 -9.62 18.51 7.16
C VAL A 373 -11.05 18.88 6.80
N GLN A 374 -11.23 19.44 5.61
CA GLN A 374 -12.53 19.88 5.12
C GLN A 374 -13.01 18.90 4.05
N TYR A 375 -14.31 18.63 3.96
CA TYR A 375 -14.87 17.90 2.83
C TYR A 375 -16.15 18.54 2.31
N ALA A 376 -16.42 18.27 1.03
CA ALA A 376 -17.69 18.56 0.39
C ALA A 376 -18.13 17.39 -0.49
N VAL A 377 -19.43 17.12 -0.52
CA VAL A 377 -20.08 16.24 -1.49
C VAL A 377 -20.04 16.92 -2.86
N VAL A 378 -19.64 16.18 -3.88
CA VAL A 378 -19.51 16.67 -5.25
C VAL A 378 -20.24 15.78 -6.24
N GLN A 379 -20.53 16.34 -7.42
CA GLN A 379 -21.04 15.56 -8.54
C GLN A 379 -19.97 14.58 -9.05
N SER A 380 -20.40 13.38 -9.47
CA SER A 380 -19.49 12.40 -10.05
C SER A 380 -18.74 12.98 -11.26
N GLY A 381 -17.41 12.94 -11.22
CA GLY A 381 -16.55 13.40 -12.32
C GLY A 381 -16.31 14.90 -12.36
N SER A 382 -16.78 15.67 -11.37
CA SER A 382 -16.44 17.08 -11.19
C SER A 382 -16.10 17.37 -9.73
N ASP A 383 -15.52 18.55 -9.48
CA ASP A 383 -15.31 19.08 -8.13
C ASP A 383 -16.43 20.05 -7.71
N THR A 384 -17.53 20.08 -8.47
CA THR A 384 -18.67 20.97 -8.20
C THR A 384 -19.45 20.46 -6.99
N PRO A 385 -19.57 21.25 -5.90
CA PRO A 385 -20.30 20.82 -4.72
C PRO A 385 -21.79 20.62 -4.98
N VAL A 386 -22.40 19.64 -4.31
CA VAL A 386 -23.83 19.31 -4.43
C VAL A 386 -24.43 19.19 -3.03
N ALA A 387 -25.65 19.71 -2.86
CA ALA A 387 -26.42 19.55 -1.62
C ALA A 387 -26.99 18.13 -1.50
N VAL A 388 -26.92 17.56 -0.31
CA VAL A 388 -27.56 16.27 0.00
C VAL A 388 -28.96 16.54 0.53
N ALA A 389 -29.97 15.85 -0.03
CA ALA A 389 -31.37 16.04 0.34
C ALA A 389 -31.73 15.45 1.72
N ASP A 390 -30.93 14.49 2.19
CA ASP A 390 -31.06 13.88 3.51
C ASP A 390 -30.53 14.82 4.59
N SER A 391 -31.42 15.33 5.44
CA SER A 391 -31.11 16.28 6.52
C SER A 391 -30.27 15.67 7.65
N THR A 392 -30.11 14.35 7.69
CA THR A 392 -29.28 13.66 8.68
C THR A 392 -27.81 13.60 8.27
N LEU A 393 -27.48 13.93 7.02
CA LEU A 393 -26.13 13.88 6.46
C LEU A 393 -25.55 15.28 6.25
N LEU A 394 -24.30 15.50 6.67
CA LEU A 394 -23.58 16.72 6.32
C LEU A 394 -22.97 16.59 4.93
N ASP A 395 -23.47 17.39 3.99
CA ASP A 395 -22.91 17.55 2.64
C ASP A 395 -21.55 18.26 2.66
N ARG A 396 -21.26 19.05 3.70
CA ARG A 396 -19.97 19.67 3.98
C ARG A 396 -19.65 19.64 5.47
N ALA A 397 -18.40 19.41 5.82
CA ALA A 397 -17.93 19.55 7.20
C ALA A 397 -16.45 19.94 7.27
N THR A 398 -16.06 20.51 8.41
CA THR A 398 -14.67 20.75 8.79
C THR A 398 -14.36 19.95 10.04
N LEU A 399 -13.38 19.05 9.94
CA LEU A 399 -12.85 18.27 11.03
C LEU A 399 -11.54 18.91 11.52
N THR A 400 -11.37 18.99 12.84
CA THR A 400 -10.12 19.43 13.46
C THR A 400 -9.34 18.20 13.89
N ILE A 401 -8.15 18.00 13.32
CA ILE A 401 -7.31 16.84 13.61
C ILE A 401 -6.18 17.28 14.56
N PRO A 402 -6.20 16.82 15.83
CA PRO A 402 -5.12 17.09 16.76
C PRO A 402 -3.86 16.29 16.41
N TYR A 403 -2.71 16.83 16.78
CA TYR A 403 -1.44 16.13 16.70
C TYR A 403 -0.51 16.52 17.85
N ASP A 404 0.39 15.60 18.19
CA ASP A 404 1.45 15.80 19.17
C ASP A 404 2.81 15.28 18.69
N TRP A 405 3.85 15.61 19.43
CA TRP A 405 5.21 15.14 19.17
C TRP A 405 5.99 14.84 20.45
N THR A 406 6.99 13.96 20.32
CA THR A 406 7.89 13.59 21.42
C THR A 406 9.18 14.43 21.37
N THR A 407 9.62 14.94 22.52
CA THR A 407 10.86 15.73 22.64
C THR A 407 12.08 14.89 22.27
N ILE A 408 13.03 15.51 21.58
CA ILE A 408 14.39 14.98 21.43
C ILE A 408 15.12 15.28 22.74
N HIS A 409 15.65 14.23 23.38
CA HIS A 409 16.45 14.33 24.60
C HIS A 409 17.92 14.58 24.27
#